data_AF-A0A2D5FN15-F1
#
_entry.id   AF-A0A2D5FN15-F1
#
_cell.length_a   1.000
_cell.length_b   1.000
_cell.length_c   1.000
_cell.angle_alpha   90.00
_cell.angle_beta   90.00
_cell.angle_gamma   90.00
#
_symmetry.space_group_name_H-M   'P 1'
#
loop_
_entity.id
_entity.type
_entity.pdbx_description
1 polymer ?
#
loop_
_entity_poly.entity_id
_entity_poly.type
_entity_poly.pdbx_seq_one_letter_code
_entity_poly.pdbx_strand_id
1 'polypeptide(L)'
;MRRGFRVWVLGFFAAGLLSGCVLSPESNQSEPHQDASSKDENANAVSADAMCACDASALANHFDAALQKLAVGDYEAARASLGQHAVSGLDQAEEEASAGLDLIEAISAQNLEPDSAAASSEGARGSVLRLLLALIADLQDQIADAQAENALQAVELEKREEALKRLRELTLGQPEV
;
A
#
# COMPACT_ATOMS: atom_id res chain seq x y z
N MET A 1 26.72 -7.09 15.82
CA MET A 1 27.14 -8.25 15.00
C MET A 1 26.70 -8.02 13.57
N ARG A 2 27.64 -8.02 12.62
CA ARG A 2 27.39 -7.79 11.19
C ARG A 2 26.85 -9.06 10.55
N ARG A 3 25.81 -8.95 9.73
CA ARG A 3 25.54 -9.91 8.65
C ARG A 3 25.15 -9.13 7.40
N GLY A 4 26.14 -8.90 6.56
CA GLY A 4 25.91 -8.67 5.14
C GLY A 4 26.04 -10.01 4.42
N PHE A 5 25.26 -10.21 3.36
CA PHE A 5 25.78 -10.83 2.14
C PHE A 5 24.82 -10.53 0.98
N ARG A 6 25.35 -9.87 -0.04
CA ARG A 6 24.69 -9.61 -1.33
C ARG A 6 24.60 -10.94 -2.09
N VAL A 7 23.46 -11.21 -2.72
CA VAL A 7 23.39 -12.13 -3.88
C VAL A 7 22.67 -11.42 -5.00
N TRP A 8 23.48 -11.02 -5.99
CA TRP A 8 23.07 -10.52 -7.29
C TRP A 8 23.08 -11.73 -8.22
N VAL A 9 21.91 -12.13 -8.74
CA VAL A 9 21.84 -13.05 -9.88
C VAL A 9 20.79 -12.51 -10.84
N LEU A 10 21.27 -11.86 -11.89
CA LEU A 10 20.53 -11.72 -13.14
C LEU A 10 20.41 -13.08 -13.80
N GLY A 11 19.18 -13.43 -14.21
CA GLY A 11 18.88 -14.60 -15.04
C GLY A 11 17.93 -14.19 -16.16
N PHE A 12 18.50 -13.94 -17.33
CA PHE A 12 17.84 -13.68 -18.61
C PHE A 12 17.35 -15.02 -19.18
N PHE A 13 16.06 -15.20 -19.51
CA PHE A 13 15.65 -16.24 -20.47
C PHE A 13 14.35 -15.90 -21.21
N ALA A 14 14.36 -16.27 -22.49
CA ALA A 14 13.53 -15.78 -23.58
C ALA A 14 12.17 -16.49 -23.74
N ALA A 15 11.24 -15.75 -24.33
CA ALA A 15 10.21 -16.09 -25.34
C ALA A 15 9.58 -17.50 -25.42
N GLY A 16 8.24 -17.51 -25.53
CA GLY A 16 7.42 -18.57 -26.12
C GLY A 16 5.93 -18.16 -26.09
N LEU A 17 5.42 -17.50 -27.13
CA LEU A 17 4.58 -18.02 -28.23
C LEU A 17 3.19 -18.58 -27.84
N LEU A 18 2.17 -17.87 -28.32
CA LEU A 18 0.93 -18.33 -28.97
C LEU A 18 0.05 -19.37 -28.26
N SER A 19 -1.18 -18.96 -27.95
CA SER A 19 -2.37 -19.71 -28.37
C SER A 19 -3.61 -18.81 -28.37
N GLY A 20 -4.28 -18.72 -29.51
CA GLY A 20 -5.58 -18.07 -29.65
C GLY A 20 -6.69 -19.11 -29.65
N CYS A 21 -7.91 -18.66 -29.39
CA CYS A 21 -9.12 -19.28 -29.91
C CYS A 21 -10.06 -18.17 -30.38
N VAL A 22 -10.19 -18.11 -31.70
CA VAL A 22 -11.29 -17.48 -32.43
C VAL A 22 -12.55 -18.30 -32.16
N LEU A 23 -13.67 -17.65 -31.89
CA LEU A 23 -15.00 -18.20 -32.18
C LEU A 23 -15.90 -17.05 -32.65
N SER A 24 -16.44 -17.23 -33.85
CA SER A 24 -17.41 -16.41 -34.58
C SER A 24 -18.13 -17.40 -35.52
N PRO A 25 -19.31 -17.13 -36.09
CA PRO A 25 -20.40 -16.21 -35.78
C PRO A 25 -21.75 -17.00 -35.68
N GLU A 26 -22.89 -16.32 -35.82
CA GLU A 26 -24.12 -16.72 -36.57
C GLU A 26 -25.35 -16.19 -35.78
N SER A 27 -25.82 -14.98 -36.09
CA SER A 27 -26.88 -14.70 -37.07
C SER A 27 -28.21 -15.36 -36.72
N ASN A 28 -29.19 -14.52 -36.36
CA ASN A 28 -30.57 -14.69 -36.81
C ASN A 28 -31.28 -13.34 -36.82
N GLN A 29 -31.30 -12.75 -38.01
CA GLN A 29 -32.32 -11.82 -38.45
C GLN A 29 -33.65 -12.57 -38.58
N SER A 30 -34.72 -12.06 -37.98
CA SER A 30 -36.10 -12.32 -38.40
C SER A 30 -37.01 -11.22 -37.87
N GLU A 31 -37.33 -10.24 -38.71
CA GLU A 31 -38.64 -9.59 -38.69
C GLU A 31 -39.58 -10.44 -39.56
N PRO A 32 -40.90 -10.50 -39.27
CA PRO A 32 -41.81 -9.53 -39.91
C PRO A 32 -43.05 -9.10 -39.09
N HIS A 33 -43.52 -7.88 -39.42
CA HIS A 33 -44.89 -7.35 -39.50
C HIS A 33 -45.87 -7.34 -38.29
N GLN A 34 -46.20 -6.09 -37.90
CA GLN A 34 -47.54 -5.46 -37.69
C GLN A 34 -48.71 -6.33 -37.18
N ASP A 35 -49.32 -5.97 -36.03
CA ASP A 35 -50.45 -5.02 -35.97
C ASP A 35 -50.96 -4.80 -34.52
N ALA A 36 -51.77 -3.76 -34.37
CA ALA A 36 -52.13 -3.08 -33.13
C ALA A 36 -53.06 -3.85 -32.14
N SER A 37 -52.93 -3.44 -30.87
CA SER A 37 -53.99 -3.25 -29.88
C SER A 37 -54.83 -4.46 -29.43
N SER A 38 -54.55 -4.95 -28.22
CA SER A 38 -55.53 -4.93 -27.12
C SER A 38 -54.87 -5.34 -25.80
N LYS A 39 -55.35 -4.67 -24.76
CA LYS A 39 -54.98 -4.72 -23.36
C LYS A 39 -55.37 -6.07 -22.76
N ASP A 40 -54.44 -6.75 -22.08
CA ASP A 40 -54.75 -7.56 -20.91
C ASP A 40 -53.50 -7.77 -20.05
N GLU A 41 -53.73 -7.65 -18.76
CA GLU A 41 -52.76 -7.66 -17.67
C GLU A 41 -52.08 -9.03 -17.55
N ASN A 42 -50.74 -9.05 -17.62
CA ASN A 42 -49.97 -10.10 -16.98
C ASN A 42 -48.83 -9.46 -16.19
N ALA A 43 -48.90 -9.63 -14.88
CA ALA A 43 -47.95 -9.15 -13.91
C ALA A 43 -46.61 -9.86 -14.09
N ASN A 44 -45.72 -9.26 -14.87
CA ASN A 44 -44.30 -9.36 -14.64
C ASN A 44 -43.64 -8.04 -15.04
N ALA A 45 -44.10 -6.95 -14.45
CA ALA A 45 -43.30 -5.74 -14.39
C ALA A 45 -42.10 -6.08 -13.51
N VAL A 46 -40.98 -6.41 -14.15
CA VAL A 46 -39.68 -6.31 -13.49
C VAL A 46 -39.59 -4.85 -13.06
N SER A 47 -39.81 -4.60 -11.76
CA SER A 47 -39.78 -3.26 -11.20
C SER A 47 -38.50 -2.59 -11.69
N ALA A 48 -38.61 -1.35 -12.20
CA ALA A 48 -37.43 -0.58 -12.59
C ALA A 48 -36.43 -0.41 -11.43
N ASP A 49 -36.87 -0.59 -10.17
CA ASP A 49 -36.04 -0.71 -8.98
C ASP A 49 -35.12 -1.93 -8.95
N ALA A 50 -35.45 -3.03 -9.64
CA ALA A 50 -34.62 -4.22 -9.74
C ALA A 50 -33.48 -4.08 -10.76
N MET A 51 -33.56 -3.11 -11.68
CA MET A 51 -32.52 -2.84 -12.67
C MET A 51 -31.47 -1.81 -12.20
N CYS A 52 -31.72 -1.16 -11.06
CA CYS A 52 -30.76 -0.29 -10.35
C CYS A 52 -30.36 -0.86 -8.98
N ALA A 53 -30.57 -2.15 -8.74
CA ALA A 53 -29.86 -2.84 -7.67
C ALA A 53 -28.40 -3.02 -8.13
N CYS A 54 -27.60 -1.97 -7.98
CA CYS A 54 -26.17 -2.19 -7.82
C CYS A 54 -26.05 -3.06 -6.59
N ASP A 55 -25.83 -4.35 -6.80
CA ASP A 55 -25.44 -5.27 -5.74
C ASP A 55 -24.18 -4.66 -5.11
N ALA A 56 -24.35 -3.90 -4.03
CA ALA A 56 -23.25 -3.27 -3.32
C ALA A 56 -22.27 -4.33 -2.77
N SER A 57 -22.72 -5.60 -2.72
CA SER A 57 -21.88 -6.77 -2.44
C SER A 57 -21.14 -7.35 -3.67
N ALA A 58 -21.55 -7.03 -4.89
CA ALA A 58 -20.93 -7.53 -6.13
C ALA A 58 -19.88 -6.58 -6.72
N LEU A 59 -19.88 -5.30 -6.34
CA LEU A 59 -18.78 -4.39 -6.65
C LEU A 59 -17.80 -4.35 -5.46
N ALA A 60 -17.07 -5.45 -5.25
CA ALA A 60 -15.95 -5.44 -4.33
C ALA A 60 -14.94 -4.39 -4.81
N ASN A 61 -14.91 -3.23 -4.15
CA ASN A 61 -13.96 -2.17 -4.46
C ASN A 61 -12.54 -2.73 -4.23
N HIS A 62 -11.70 -2.72 -5.28
CA HIS A 62 -10.32 -3.20 -5.20
C HIS A 62 -9.52 -2.48 -4.11
N PHE A 63 -9.87 -1.23 -3.79
CA PHE A 63 -9.33 -0.50 -2.64
C PHE A 63 -9.71 -1.14 -1.30
N ASP A 64 -10.99 -1.44 -1.08
CA ASP A 64 -11.43 -2.10 0.16
C ASP A 64 -10.82 -3.50 0.30
N ALA A 65 -10.67 -4.22 -0.82
CA ALA A 65 -9.94 -5.49 -0.84
C ALA A 65 -8.45 -5.31 -0.48
N ALA A 66 -7.81 -4.23 -0.92
CA ALA A 66 -6.45 -3.90 -0.52
C ALA A 66 -6.35 -3.64 0.99
N LEU A 67 -7.29 -2.86 1.55
CA LEU A 67 -7.31 -2.57 2.98
C LEU A 67 -7.51 -3.83 3.83
N GLN A 68 -8.34 -4.77 3.39
CA GLN A 68 -8.53 -6.06 4.07
C GLN A 68 -7.25 -6.89 4.09
N LYS A 69 -6.52 -6.93 2.97
CA LYS A 69 -5.25 -7.64 2.87
C LYS A 69 -4.15 -6.95 3.69
N LEU A 70 -4.11 -5.62 3.66
CA LEU A 70 -3.23 -4.81 4.49
C LEU A 70 -3.48 -5.06 5.99
N ALA A 71 -4.75 -5.13 6.39
CA ALA A 71 -5.16 -5.38 7.76
C ALA A 71 -4.66 -6.71 8.34
N VAL A 72 -4.39 -7.71 7.50
CA VAL A 72 -3.85 -9.02 7.91
C VAL A 72 -2.37 -9.19 7.57
N GLY A 73 -1.71 -8.16 7.03
CA GLY A 73 -0.29 -8.18 6.70
C GLY A 73 0.07 -8.84 5.38
N ASP A 74 -0.92 -9.14 4.54
CA ASP A 74 -0.65 -9.63 3.19
C ASP A 74 -0.34 -8.45 2.25
N TYR A 75 0.85 -7.88 2.41
CA TYR A 75 1.29 -6.70 1.68
C TYR A 75 1.36 -6.94 0.16
N GLU A 76 1.81 -8.13 -0.27
CA GLU A 76 1.88 -8.47 -1.70
C GLU A 76 0.48 -8.51 -2.32
N ALA A 77 -0.47 -9.18 -1.68
CA ALA A 77 -1.84 -9.21 -2.18
C ALA A 77 -2.49 -7.81 -2.12
N ALA A 78 -2.17 -7.01 -1.12
CA ALA A 78 -2.65 -5.63 -0.99
C ALA A 78 -2.14 -4.76 -2.14
N ARG A 79 -0.84 -4.84 -2.48
CA ARG A 79 -0.26 -4.16 -3.65
C ARG A 79 -0.95 -4.58 -4.95
N ALA A 80 -1.21 -5.86 -5.14
CA ALA A 80 -1.92 -6.35 -6.32
C ALA A 80 -3.35 -5.77 -6.41
N SER A 81 -4.06 -5.67 -5.29
CA SER A 81 -5.37 -5.04 -5.23
C SER A 81 -5.32 -3.53 -5.51
N LEU A 82 -4.32 -2.81 -4.98
CA LEU A 82 -4.12 -1.38 -5.30
C LEU A 82 -3.77 -1.17 -6.78
N GLY A 83 -2.99 -2.06 -7.38
CA GLY A 83 -2.72 -2.02 -8.83
C GLY A 83 -3.96 -2.19 -9.69
N GLN A 84 -4.90 -3.06 -9.27
CA GLN A 84 -6.20 -3.20 -9.92
C GLN A 84 -7.10 -1.97 -9.69
N HIS A 85 -7.03 -1.38 -8.48
CA HIS A 85 -7.73 -0.14 -8.17
C HIS A 85 -7.26 1.00 -9.06
N ALA A 86 -5.95 1.19 -9.23
CA ALA A 86 -5.35 2.26 -10.01
C ALA A 86 -5.87 2.33 -11.46
N VAL A 87 -6.15 1.17 -12.07
CA VAL A 87 -6.60 1.07 -13.47
C VAL A 87 -8.12 0.97 -13.63
N SER A 88 -8.88 1.21 -12.56
CA SER A 88 -10.35 1.11 -12.56
C SER A 88 -11.06 2.22 -13.35
N GLY A 89 -10.34 3.28 -13.74
CA GLY A 89 -10.90 4.42 -14.47
C GLY A 89 -11.71 5.39 -13.59
N LEU A 90 -11.63 5.25 -12.26
CA LEU A 90 -12.19 6.21 -11.32
C LEU A 90 -11.24 7.42 -11.18
N ASP A 91 -11.80 8.63 -11.10
CA ASP A 91 -11.02 9.88 -11.09
C ASP A 91 -9.94 9.93 -9.98
N GLN A 92 -10.17 9.25 -8.85
CA GLN A 92 -9.28 9.26 -7.68
C GLN A 92 -8.50 7.96 -7.48
N ALA A 93 -8.71 6.95 -8.33
CA ALA A 93 -8.19 5.61 -8.09
C ALA A 93 -6.65 5.53 -8.13
N GLU A 94 -6.02 6.28 -9.04
CA GLU A 94 -4.57 6.31 -9.17
C GLU A 94 -3.91 6.93 -7.93
N GLU A 95 -4.44 8.05 -7.44
CA GLU A 95 -3.93 8.73 -6.24
C GLU A 95 -4.13 7.87 -4.99
N GLU A 96 -5.30 7.27 -4.81
CA GLU A 96 -5.58 6.36 -3.70
C GLU A 96 -4.68 5.11 -3.72
N ALA A 97 -4.45 4.56 -4.91
CA ALA A 97 -3.53 3.44 -5.08
C ALA A 97 -2.09 3.83 -4.74
N SER A 98 -1.61 4.98 -5.22
CA SER A 98 -0.28 5.49 -4.90
C SER A 98 -0.09 5.68 -3.39
N ALA A 99 -1.04 6.37 -2.74
CA ALA A 99 -0.98 6.58 -1.29
C ALA A 99 -1.01 5.26 -0.51
N GLY A 100 -1.80 4.28 -0.97
CA GLY A 100 -1.82 2.94 -0.38
C GLY A 100 -0.49 2.19 -0.54
N LEU A 101 0.19 2.33 -1.68
CA LEU A 101 1.50 1.72 -1.91
C LEU A 101 2.59 2.36 -1.03
N ASP A 102 2.58 3.69 -0.92
CA ASP A 102 3.49 4.43 -0.05
C ASP A 102 3.32 4.02 1.43
N LEU A 103 2.07 3.82 1.86
CA LEU A 103 1.76 3.32 3.20
C LEU A 103 2.33 1.92 3.43
N ILE A 104 2.17 1.01 2.45
CA ILE A 104 2.73 -0.34 2.54
C ILE A 104 4.25 -0.29 2.64
N GLU A 105 4.91 0.56 1.85
CA GLU A 105 6.36 0.75 1.92
C GLU A 105 6.79 1.22 3.31
N ALA A 106 6.14 2.26 3.84
CA ALA A 106 6.45 2.82 5.16
C ALA A 106 6.28 1.80 6.29
N ILE A 107 5.17 1.05 6.29
CA ILE A 107 4.92 -0.01 7.27
C ILE A 107 5.99 -1.12 7.17
N SER A 108 6.33 -1.52 5.95
CA SER A 108 7.33 -2.58 5.72
C SER A 108 8.73 -2.17 6.14
N ALA A 109 9.11 -0.90 5.95
CA ALA A 109 10.41 -0.37 6.36
C ALA A 109 10.60 -0.44 7.88
N GLN A 110 9.52 -0.21 8.63
CA GLN A 110 9.53 -0.26 10.09
C GLN A 110 9.30 -1.67 10.66
N ASN A 111 9.10 -2.69 9.82
CA ASN A 111 8.78 -4.07 10.23
C ASN A 111 7.57 -4.13 11.18
N LEU A 112 6.56 -3.30 10.95
CA LEU A 112 5.36 -3.25 11.79
C LEU A 112 4.43 -4.39 11.42
N GLU A 113 4.14 -5.25 12.39
CA GLU A 113 3.20 -6.35 12.21
C GLU A 113 1.76 -5.90 12.46
N PRO A 114 0.80 -6.26 11.59
CA PRO A 114 -0.60 -5.97 11.81
C PRO A 114 -1.20 -6.84 12.91
N ASP A 115 -2.13 -6.26 13.66
CA ASP A 115 -2.96 -7.00 14.61
C ASP A 115 -4.08 -7.75 13.88
N SER A 116 -3.73 -8.95 13.39
CA SER A 116 -4.62 -9.83 12.64
C SER A 116 -5.88 -10.26 13.41
N ALA A 117 -5.87 -10.20 14.75
CA ALA A 117 -7.04 -10.54 15.57
C ALA A 117 -8.16 -9.49 15.46
N ALA A 118 -7.82 -8.26 15.05
CA ALA A 118 -8.76 -7.15 14.87
C ALA A 118 -9.20 -6.96 13.40
N ALA A 119 -8.69 -7.76 12.48
CA ALA A 119 -8.83 -7.58 11.03
C ALA A 119 -10.05 -8.33 10.45
N SER A 120 -11.26 -8.04 10.94
CA SER A 120 -12.47 -8.44 10.22
C SER A 120 -12.63 -7.62 8.94
N SER A 121 -13.35 -8.13 7.94
CA SER A 121 -13.61 -7.38 6.69
C SER A 121 -14.32 -6.03 6.95
N GLU A 122 -15.21 -5.99 7.95
CA GLU A 122 -15.90 -4.79 8.42
C GLU A 122 -14.99 -3.85 9.23
N GLY A 123 -13.91 -4.38 9.82
CA GLY A 123 -12.95 -3.67 10.67
C GLY A 123 -11.65 -3.26 9.98
N ALA A 124 -11.44 -3.64 8.71
CA ALA A 124 -10.17 -3.46 7.99
C ALA A 124 -9.65 -2.01 7.97
N ARG A 125 -10.54 -1.03 7.78
CA ARG A 125 -10.18 0.39 7.86
C ARG A 125 -9.67 0.77 9.25
N GLY A 126 -10.33 0.27 10.29
CA GLY A 126 -9.95 0.53 11.67
C GLY A 126 -8.63 -0.13 12.06
N SER A 127 -8.35 -1.35 11.60
CA SER A 127 -7.06 -2.01 11.83
C SER A 127 -5.92 -1.31 11.09
N VAL A 128 -6.13 -0.90 9.83
CA VAL A 128 -5.14 -0.10 9.07
C VAL A 128 -4.87 1.24 9.77
N LEU A 129 -5.89 1.92 10.29
CA LEU A 129 -5.69 3.15 11.07
C LEU A 129 -4.88 2.91 12.36
N ARG A 130 -5.10 1.80 13.06
CA ARG A 130 -4.27 1.44 14.23
C ARG A 130 -2.82 1.17 13.84
N LEU A 131 -2.61 0.50 12.70
CA LEU A 131 -1.28 0.25 12.17
C LEU A 131 -0.57 1.57 11.79
N LEU A 132 -1.30 2.52 11.20
CA LEU A 132 -0.77 3.86 10.92
C LEU A 132 -0.42 4.62 12.22
N LEU A 133 -1.25 4.53 13.26
CA LEU A 133 -0.93 5.12 14.56
C LEU A 133 0.31 4.48 15.20
N ALA A 134 0.48 3.16 15.07
CA ALA A 134 1.68 2.46 15.52
C ALA A 134 2.93 2.93 14.76
N LEU A 135 2.83 3.12 13.44
CA LEU A 135 3.89 3.68 12.61
C LEU A 135 4.30 5.09 13.08
N ILE A 136 3.32 5.95 13.35
CA ILE A 136 3.59 7.32 13.82
C ILE A 136 4.28 7.29 15.19
N ALA A 137 3.84 6.43 16.11
CA ALA A 137 4.44 6.31 17.43
C ALA A 137 5.90 5.82 17.35
N ASP A 138 6.16 4.77 16.56
CA ASP A 138 7.50 4.23 16.34
C ASP A 138 8.46 5.28 15.72
N LEU A 139 7.99 6.06 14.75
CA LEU A 139 8.77 7.17 14.18
C LEU A 139 9.06 8.28 15.20
N GLN A 140 8.12 8.58 16.10
CA GLN A 140 8.33 9.57 17.17
C GLN A 140 9.41 9.10 18.15
N ASP A 141 9.38 7.83 18.54
CA ASP A 141 10.38 7.24 19.44
C ASP A 141 11.78 7.27 18.78
N GLN A 142 11.89 6.88 17.51
CA GLN A 142 13.16 6.93 16.76
C GLN A 142 13.72 8.35 16.64
N ILE A 143 12.85 9.35 16.43
CA ILE A 143 13.26 10.76 16.40
C ILE A 143 13.77 11.20 17.77
N ALA A 144 13.09 10.82 18.85
CA ALA A 144 13.52 11.17 20.20
C ALA A 144 14.87 10.53 20.55
N ASP A 145 15.06 9.26 20.20
CA ASP A 145 16.33 8.55 20.39
C ASP A 145 17.46 9.22 19.59
N ALA A 146 17.22 9.53 18.31
CA ALA A 146 18.20 10.22 17.47
C ALA A 146 18.58 11.60 18.01
N GLN A 147 17.62 12.34 18.58
CA GLN A 147 17.89 13.63 19.23
C GLN A 147 18.74 13.46 20.49
N ALA A 148 18.46 12.45 21.30
CA ALA A 148 19.26 12.14 22.48
C ALA A 148 20.69 11.75 22.11
N GLU A 149 20.87 10.90 21.10
CA GLU A 149 22.19 10.52 20.58
C GLU A 149 22.96 11.74 20.05
N ASN A 150 22.31 12.63 19.29
CA ASN A 150 22.94 13.83 18.77
C ASN A 150 23.41 14.77 19.90
N ALA A 151 22.59 14.96 20.93
CA ALA A 151 22.96 15.77 22.09
C ALA A 151 24.16 15.18 22.85
N LEU A 152 24.21 13.85 23.01
CA LEU A 152 25.36 13.17 23.62
C LEU A 152 26.63 13.35 22.79
N GLN A 153 26.54 13.21 21.47
CA GLN A 153 27.67 13.41 20.56
C GLN A 153 28.18 14.85 20.60
N ALA A 154 27.28 15.85 20.66
CA ALA A 154 27.66 17.25 20.77
C ALA A 154 28.47 17.52 22.06
N VAL A 155 28.01 16.99 23.20
CA VAL A 155 28.74 17.09 24.48
C VAL A 155 30.09 16.38 24.42
N GLU A 156 30.16 15.23 23.76
CA GLU A 156 31.43 14.50 23.61
C GLU A 156 32.43 15.29 22.74
N LEU A 157 31.95 15.89 21.65
CA LEU A 157 32.77 16.74 20.78
C LEU A 157 33.31 17.95 21.54
N GLU A 158 32.47 18.64 22.32
CA GLU A 158 32.89 19.76 23.15
C GLU A 158 34.02 19.36 24.12
N LYS A 159 33.88 18.22 24.80
CA LYS A 159 34.92 17.69 25.70
C LYS A 159 36.23 17.39 24.96
N ARG A 160 36.15 16.84 23.74
CA ARG A 160 37.32 16.57 22.91
C ARG A 160 38.00 17.87 22.47
N GLU A 161 37.23 18.88 22.09
CA GLU A 161 37.75 20.20 21.72
C GLU A 161 38.43 20.89 22.90
N GLU A 162 37.84 20.84 24.10
CA GLU A 162 38.46 21.36 25.32
C GLU A 162 39.78 20.65 25.65
N ALA A 163 39.80 19.31 25.55
CA ALA A 163 41.01 18.53 25.80
C ALA A 163 42.12 18.89 24.80
N LEU A 164 41.78 19.05 23.52
CA LEU A 164 42.73 19.49 22.49
C LEU A 164 43.25 20.91 22.76
N LYS A 165 42.40 21.82 23.24
CA LYS A 165 42.81 23.17 23.62
C LYS A 165 43.81 23.15 24.78
N ARG A 166 43.53 22.38 25.84
CA ARG A 166 44.45 22.21 26.98
C ARG A 166 45.79 21.58 26.56
N LEU A 167 45.76 20.57 25.69
CA LEU A 167 46.97 19.95 25.16
C LEU A 167 47.81 20.94 24.35
N ARG A 168 47.17 21.78 23.54
CA ARG A 168 47.85 22.87 22.80
C ARG A 168 48.50 23.88 23.74
N GLU A 169 47.80 24.30 24.79
CA GLU A 169 48.35 25.21 25.80
C GLU A 169 49.57 24.61 26.50
N LEU A 170 49.53 23.33 26.84
CA LEU A 170 50.67 22.62 27.47
C LEU A 170 51.86 22.42 26.53
N THR A 171 51.62 22.24 25.23
CA THR A 171 52.70 22.06 24.23
C THR A 171 53.35 23.37 23.81
N LEU A 172 52.63 24.49 23.85
CA LEU A 172 53.18 25.82 23.57
C LEU A 172 53.78 26.50 24.82
N GLY A 173 53.53 25.98 26.02
CA GLY A 173 54.00 26.53 27.29
C GLY A 173 55.29 25.93 27.85
N GLN A 174 55.98 25.03 27.13
CA GLN A 174 57.30 24.54 27.55
C GLN A 174 58.40 25.48 27.02
N PRO A 175 59.04 26.32 27.86
CA PRO A 175 60.28 26.97 27.45
C PRO A 175 61.32 25.87 27.22
N GLU A 176 61.98 25.96 26.08
CA GLU A 176 63.09 25.11 25.69
C GLU A 176 64.18 25.25 26.77
N VAL A 177 64.45 24.16 27.50
CA VAL A 177 65.48 24.11 28.55
C VAL A 177 66.80 23.68 27.94
#